data_AF-A0A925QP89-F1
#
_entry.id   AF-A0A925QP89-F1
#
_cell.length_a   1.000
_cell.length_b   1.000
_cell.length_c   1.000
_cell.angle_alpha   90.00
_cell.angle_beta   90.00
_cell.angle_gamma   90.00
#
_symmetry.space_group_name_H-M   'P 1'
#
loop_
_entity.id
_entity.type
_entity.pdbx_description
1 polymer ?
#
loop_
_entity_poly.entity_id
_entity_poly.type
_entity_poly.pdbx_seq_one_letter_code
_entity_poly.pdbx_strand_id
1 'polypeptide(L)'
;MKQALTDVTARIAVRSTATRQAYLARVARLVQRPPGSTRMGCANVAHAFAALPSHDKLRVVAEKAPHIGIVTAYNDMLSAHQPYEGFPAVIRDEARRLGATVQVAGGVPAMCDGVTQGLPGMELSLFSRDTIAMATAIALTHDVFDAALLLGVCDKIVPGLLIGALHFGHLPCVFVPAGPMSSGLSNNAKARVREQAAQGLVGREELLAAESAAYHGAGTCTFYGTANSNQMLLEAMGLHVPGTAFVHPHAPLREALTREAVATVLGIGGNGPRSADRPGDGRFLPIGRLVDERCIVNAMVALLATGGSTNHLIHWVAVARAAGILIDWTDFADLSAAVPLLARVYPNGSADVNQFQAAGGPGFVLRELLDSGCLHADVATVHPAGLRAYTEVPGLMDAESDSPAALQWRALAAAPGDDTVLRPAALP
;
A
#
# COMPACT_ATOMS: atom_id res chain seq x y z
N MET A 1 -4.77 -25.03 5.16
CA MET A 1 -3.49 -24.36 4.87
C MET A 1 -2.47 -25.39 4.46
N LYS A 2 -1.59 -25.10 3.49
CA LYS A 2 -0.52 -26.01 3.07
C LYS A 2 0.57 -26.13 4.16
N GLN A 3 1.13 -27.33 4.32
CA GLN A 3 2.15 -27.61 5.34
C GLN A 3 3.40 -26.73 5.17
N ALA A 4 3.90 -26.58 3.94
CA ALA A 4 5.09 -25.76 3.67
C ALA A 4 4.97 -24.32 4.18
N LEU A 5 3.78 -23.70 4.06
CA LEU A 5 3.55 -22.35 4.56
C LEU A 5 3.55 -22.31 6.10
N THR A 6 2.97 -23.34 6.72
CA THR A 6 2.96 -23.49 8.18
C THR A 6 4.38 -23.62 8.71
N ASP A 7 5.20 -24.46 8.07
CA ASP A 7 6.59 -24.71 8.47
C ASP A 7 7.48 -23.46 8.33
N VAL A 8 7.38 -22.77 7.18
CA VAL A 8 8.12 -21.51 6.95
C VAL A 8 7.70 -20.44 7.95
N THR A 9 6.39 -20.29 8.20
CA THR A 9 5.88 -19.31 9.17
C THR A 9 6.35 -19.61 10.59
N ALA A 10 6.30 -20.87 11.02
CA ALA A 10 6.76 -21.30 12.33
C ALA A 10 8.26 -21.05 12.52
N ARG A 11 9.07 -21.35 11.48
CA ARG A 11 10.50 -21.09 11.47
C ARG A 11 10.81 -19.59 11.57
N ILE A 12 10.10 -18.76 10.83
CA ILE A 12 10.20 -17.29 10.93
C ILE A 12 9.87 -16.83 12.35
N ALA A 13 8.78 -17.32 12.96
CA ALA A 13 8.38 -16.94 14.31
C ALA A 13 9.43 -17.32 15.38
N VAL A 14 9.98 -18.53 15.30
CA VAL A 14 11.06 -18.98 16.19
C VAL A 14 12.29 -18.10 16.03
N ARG A 15 12.74 -17.87 14.79
CA ARG A 15 13.91 -17.02 14.50
C ARG A 15 13.69 -15.57 14.96
N SER A 16 12.46 -15.07 14.90
CA SER A 16 12.09 -13.69 15.23
C SER A 16 11.78 -13.45 16.70
N THR A 17 11.71 -14.50 17.54
CA THR A 17 11.11 -14.42 18.88
C THR A 17 11.64 -13.25 19.72
N ALA A 18 12.97 -13.13 19.86
CA ALA A 18 13.57 -12.06 20.67
C ALA A 18 13.34 -10.66 20.08
N THR A 19 13.48 -10.51 18.77
CA THR A 19 13.39 -9.21 18.09
C THR A 19 11.94 -8.74 17.99
N ARG A 20 11.01 -9.66 17.75
CA ARG A 20 9.58 -9.39 17.70
C ARG A 20 9.03 -9.05 19.08
N GLN A 21 9.43 -9.77 20.12
CA GLN A 21 9.05 -9.46 21.50
C GLN A 21 9.51 -8.06 21.90
N ALA A 22 10.77 -7.70 21.61
CA ALA A 22 11.30 -6.35 21.90
C ALA A 22 10.54 -5.26 21.13
N TYR A 23 10.23 -5.50 19.84
CA TYR A 23 9.43 -4.60 19.03
C TYR A 23 8.02 -4.38 19.61
N LEU A 24 7.32 -5.48 19.93
CA LEU A 24 5.96 -5.42 20.46
C LEU A 24 5.89 -4.80 21.86
N ALA A 25 6.91 -5.01 22.71
CA ALA A 25 7.03 -4.32 23.99
C ALA A 25 7.15 -2.80 23.80
N ARG A 26 7.92 -2.34 22.80
CA ARG A 26 7.99 -0.91 22.45
C ARG A 26 6.64 -0.39 21.97
N VAL A 27 5.95 -1.12 21.09
CA VAL A 27 4.63 -0.74 20.59
C VAL A 27 3.63 -0.62 21.74
N ALA A 28 3.54 -1.62 22.61
CA ALA A 28 2.63 -1.62 23.77
C ALA A 28 2.87 -0.41 24.68
N ARG A 29 4.14 -0.10 24.99
CA ARG A 29 4.52 1.08 25.77
C ARG A 29 4.08 2.39 25.11
N LEU A 30 4.18 2.49 23.78
CA LEU A 30 3.80 3.70 23.06
C LEU A 30 2.27 3.85 22.97
N VAL A 31 1.52 2.76 22.80
CA VAL A 31 0.04 2.76 22.78
C VAL A 31 -0.54 3.27 24.11
N GLN A 32 0.10 2.93 25.24
CA GLN A 32 -0.33 3.34 26.57
C GLN A 32 -0.11 4.83 26.86
N ARG A 33 0.62 5.56 26.00
CA ARG A 33 0.83 7.00 26.19
C ARG A 33 -0.50 7.73 25.95
N PRO A 34 -0.88 8.70 26.79
CA PRO A 34 -1.97 9.60 26.48
C PRO A 34 -1.75 10.27 25.11
N PRO A 35 -2.83 10.66 24.40
CA PRO A 35 -2.72 11.35 23.11
C PRO A 35 -1.75 12.53 23.16
N GLY A 36 -1.04 12.71 22.07
CA GLY A 36 -0.01 13.73 21.89
C GLY A 36 -0.42 15.12 22.37
N SER A 37 -1.54 15.61 21.85
CA SER A 37 -2.15 16.90 22.16
C SER A 37 -2.43 17.11 23.66
N THR A 38 -2.59 16.02 24.43
CA THR A 38 -2.82 16.09 25.89
C THR A 38 -1.52 16.09 26.70
N ARG A 39 -0.42 15.52 26.17
CA ARG A 39 0.88 15.48 26.87
C ARG A 39 1.80 16.66 26.55
N MET A 40 1.61 17.29 25.39
CA MET A 40 2.45 18.39 24.95
C MET A 40 2.24 19.65 25.80
N GLY A 41 3.30 20.43 25.98
CA GLY A 41 3.19 21.77 26.56
C GLY A 41 2.40 22.73 25.66
N CYS A 42 1.80 23.77 26.23
CA CYS A 42 0.96 24.73 25.51
C CYS A 42 1.66 25.35 24.29
N ALA A 43 2.96 25.64 24.39
CA ALA A 43 3.74 26.16 23.27
C ALA A 43 3.79 25.16 22.10
N ASN A 44 4.08 23.88 22.38
CA ASN A 44 4.15 22.83 21.36
C ASN A 44 2.79 22.62 20.68
N VAL A 45 1.70 22.61 21.46
CA VAL A 45 0.31 22.56 20.94
C VAL A 45 0.03 23.76 20.04
N ALA A 46 0.44 24.96 20.44
CA ALA A 46 0.27 26.16 19.63
C ALA A 46 1.06 26.06 18.31
N HIS A 47 2.31 25.58 18.33
CA HIS A 47 3.12 25.36 17.12
C HIS A 47 2.47 24.35 16.16
N ALA A 48 1.98 23.22 16.67
CA ALA A 48 1.38 22.18 15.83
C ALA A 48 0.11 22.65 15.09
N PHE A 49 -0.70 23.49 15.74
CA PHE A 49 -2.06 23.81 15.29
C PHE A 49 -2.29 25.28 14.93
N ALA A 50 -1.24 26.12 14.91
CA ALA A 50 -1.38 27.55 14.62
C ALA A 50 -2.03 27.85 13.27
N ALA A 51 -1.69 27.06 12.24
CA ALA A 51 -2.17 27.24 10.87
C ALA A 51 -3.49 26.50 10.57
N LEU A 52 -4.04 25.75 11.53
CA LEU A 52 -5.34 25.11 11.33
C LEU A 52 -6.47 26.16 11.34
N PRO A 53 -7.52 25.99 10.51
CA PRO A 53 -8.73 26.79 10.63
C PRO A 53 -9.29 26.76 12.05
N SER A 54 -9.87 27.87 12.51
CA SER A 54 -10.31 28.02 13.92
C SER A 54 -11.23 26.90 14.40
N HIS A 55 -12.14 26.42 13.55
CA HIS A 55 -13.02 25.29 13.85
C HIS A 55 -12.25 23.97 14.02
N ASP A 56 -11.28 23.67 13.16
CA ASP A 56 -10.46 22.45 13.26
C ASP A 56 -9.55 22.51 14.50
N LYS A 57 -9.04 23.70 14.86
CA LYS A 57 -8.25 23.92 16.07
C LYS A 57 -9.05 23.61 17.34
N LEU A 58 -10.31 24.05 17.39
CA LEU A 58 -11.22 23.77 18.50
C LEU A 58 -11.48 22.26 18.63
N ARG A 59 -11.70 21.55 17.51
CA ARG A 59 -11.87 20.09 17.49
C ARG A 59 -10.68 19.33 18.07
N VAL A 60 -9.45 19.69 17.69
CA VAL A 60 -8.26 18.97 18.17
C VAL A 60 -7.93 19.32 19.62
N VAL A 61 -7.97 20.60 19.98
CA VAL A 61 -7.45 21.06 21.28
C VAL A 61 -8.51 20.98 22.38
N ALA A 62 -9.75 21.40 22.11
CA ALA A 62 -10.81 21.44 23.12
C ALA A 62 -11.63 20.16 23.13
N GLU A 63 -12.09 19.70 21.96
CA GLU A 63 -12.94 18.50 21.84
C GLU A 63 -12.14 17.19 21.85
N LYS A 64 -10.82 17.27 21.61
CA LYS A 64 -9.90 16.13 21.52
C LYS A 64 -10.35 15.09 20.50
N ALA A 65 -10.91 15.56 19.38
CA ALA A 65 -11.28 14.72 18.26
C ALA A 65 -10.03 14.08 17.60
N PRO A 66 -10.19 12.92 16.93
CA PRO A 66 -9.08 12.25 16.25
C PRO A 66 -8.34 13.16 15.25
N HIS A 67 -7.02 13.10 15.27
CA HIS A 67 -6.15 13.85 14.37
C HIS A 67 -5.28 12.94 13.50
N ILE A 68 -5.44 13.03 12.18
CA ILE A 68 -4.76 12.16 11.21
C ILE A 68 -3.57 12.88 10.57
N GLY A 69 -2.44 12.19 10.46
CA GLY A 69 -1.28 12.65 9.69
C GLY A 69 -1.29 12.10 8.26
N ILE A 70 -1.05 12.93 7.25
CA ILE A 70 -0.73 12.48 5.89
C ILE A 70 0.78 12.51 5.70
N VAL A 71 1.38 11.39 5.31
CA VAL A 71 2.74 11.35 4.74
C VAL A 71 2.61 11.12 3.24
N THR A 72 3.06 12.07 2.43
CA THR A 72 2.83 12.05 0.98
C THR A 72 4.14 12.02 0.20
N ALA A 73 4.17 11.20 -0.85
CA ALA A 73 5.23 11.17 -1.84
C ALA A 73 4.90 12.06 -3.06
N TYR A 74 4.08 13.10 -2.88
CA TYR A 74 3.73 14.03 -3.96
C TYR A 74 4.95 14.72 -4.55
N ASN A 75 5.00 14.72 -5.88
CA ASN A 75 5.68 15.73 -6.68
C ASN A 75 4.90 15.90 -7.99
N ASP A 76 5.08 17.03 -8.64
CA ASP A 76 4.47 17.36 -9.94
C ASP A 76 5.15 16.63 -11.11
N MET A 77 6.43 16.32 -10.97
CA MET A 77 7.27 15.73 -12.01
C MET A 77 6.85 14.32 -12.43
N LEU A 78 6.48 13.46 -11.48
CA LEU A 78 6.28 12.03 -11.74
C LEU A 78 4.81 11.70 -11.92
N SER A 79 4.46 11.10 -13.06
CA SER A 79 3.08 10.69 -13.36
C SER A 79 2.42 9.88 -12.24
N ALA A 80 3.18 9.00 -11.58
CA ALA A 80 2.70 8.16 -10.48
C ALA A 80 2.32 8.93 -9.20
N HIS A 81 2.87 10.15 -9.02
CA HIS A 81 2.78 10.92 -7.78
C HIS A 81 2.09 12.27 -7.95
N GLN A 82 2.04 12.81 -9.17
CA GLN A 82 1.30 14.03 -9.47
C GLN A 82 -0.17 13.97 -9.01
N PRO A 83 -0.92 12.83 -9.14
CA PRO A 83 -2.30 12.76 -8.65
C PRO A 83 -2.48 13.12 -7.17
N TYR A 84 -1.44 12.96 -6.35
CA TYR A 84 -1.51 13.29 -4.92
C TYR A 84 -1.66 14.78 -4.62
N GLU A 85 -1.56 15.67 -5.61
CA GLU A 85 -1.82 17.11 -5.43
C GLU A 85 -3.20 17.38 -4.81
N GLY A 86 -4.23 16.73 -5.34
CA GLY A 86 -5.63 16.93 -4.93
C GLY A 86 -6.06 16.10 -3.72
N PHE A 87 -5.37 15.00 -3.42
CA PHE A 87 -5.82 14.02 -2.42
C PHE A 87 -5.95 14.60 -1.01
N PRO A 88 -5.00 15.43 -0.50
CA PRO A 88 -5.12 16.03 0.83
C PRO A 88 -6.38 16.88 1.03
N ALA A 89 -6.90 17.51 -0.03
CA ALA A 89 -8.14 18.28 0.05
C ALA A 89 -9.37 17.37 0.26
N VAL A 90 -9.48 16.30 -0.53
CA VAL A 90 -10.51 15.26 -0.40
C VAL A 90 -10.47 14.61 0.98
N ILE A 91 -9.27 14.25 1.44
CA ILE A 91 -9.07 13.62 2.75
C ILE A 91 -9.49 14.56 3.89
N ARG A 92 -9.15 15.85 3.82
CA ARG A 92 -9.55 16.84 4.84
C ARG A 92 -11.06 17.02 4.88
N ASP A 93 -11.69 17.09 3.71
CA ASP A 93 -13.15 17.20 3.60
C ASP A 93 -13.85 16.00 4.27
N GLU A 94 -13.42 14.78 3.95
CA GLU A 94 -14.00 13.58 4.54
C GLU A 94 -13.77 13.48 6.05
N ALA A 95 -12.56 13.78 6.52
CA ALA A 95 -12.26 13.77 7.95
C ALA A 95 -13.18 14.71 8.72
N ARG A 96 -13.46 15.91 8.19
CA ARG A 96 -14.37 16.87 8.82
C ARG A 96 -15.80 16.34 8.92
N ARG A 97 -16.29 15.69 7.86
CA ARG A 97 -17.61 15.01 7.84
C ARG A 97 -17.71 13.94 8.91
N LEU A 98 -16.61 13.22 9.16
CA LEU A 98 -16.52 12.16 10.17
C LEU A 98 -16.11 12.64 11.57
N GLY A 99 -16.12 13.96 11.82
CA GLY A 99 -15.80 14.50 13.14
C GLY A 99 -14.30 14.58 13.46
N ALA A 100 -13.42 14.27 12.52
CA ALA A 100 -11.97 14.26 12.69
C ALA A 100 -11.28 15.45 12.00
N THR A 101 -9.96 15.52 12.14
CA THR A 101 -9.12 16.54 11.49
C THR A 101 -7.88 15.90 10.87
N VAL A 102 -7.27 16.56 9.88
CA VAL A 102 -6.11 16.05 9.16
C VAL A 102 -5.08 17.17 8.91
N GLN A 103 -3.79 16.86 9.07
CA GLN A 103 -2.69 17.68 8.57
C GLN A 103 -1.73 16.84 7.71
N VAL A 104 -1.09 17.48 6.73
CA VAL A 104 0.08 16.87 6.09
C VAL A 104 1.23 16.92 7.08
N ALA A 105 1.63 15.75 7.55
CA ALA A 105 2.70 15.57 8.53
C ALA A 105 4.08 15.79 7.91
N GLY A 106 4.22 15.45 6.62
CA GLY A 106 5.44 15.68 5.85
C GLY A 106 5.36 15.12 4.44
N GLY A 107 6.26 15.62 3.58
CA GLY A 107 6.55 15.05 2.28
C GLY A 107 7.76 14.12 2.36
N VAL A 108 7.75 13.04 1.58
CA VAL A 108 8.93 12.17 1.39
C VAL A 108 9.48 12.36 -0.01
N PRO A 109 10.82 12.24 -0.22
CA PRO A 109 11.37 12.33 -1.56
C PRO A 109 10.82 11.20 -2.43
N ALA A 110 10.44 11.53 -3.66
CA ALA A 110 9.91 10.59 -4.63
C ALA A 110 10.75 10.64 -5.90
N MET A 111 11.72 9.74 -6.02
CA MET A 111 12.46 9.56 -7.27
C MET A 111 11.81 8.50 -8.16
N CYS A 112 12.05 8.60 -9.46
CA CYS A 112 11.55 7.63 -10.42
C CYS A 112 12.71 6.83 -11.03
N ASP A 113 12.66 5.52 -10.82
CA ASP A 113 13.58 4.58 -11.46
C ASP A 113 13.49 4.69 -12.99
N GLY A 114 12.28 4.85 -13.54
CA GLY A 114 12.09 5.04 -14.99
C GLY A 114 12.77 6.30 -15.57
N VAL A 115 12.90 7.37 -14.78
CA VAL A 115 13.60 8.61 -15.21
C VAL A 115 15.11 8.46 -15.08
N THR A 116 15.58 7.75 -14.06
CA THR A 116 17.01 7.63 -13.75
C THR A 116 17.68 6.42 -14.37
N GLN A 117 16.91 5.49 -14.96
CA GLN A 117 17.43 4.25 -15.54
C GLN A 117 18.44 4.52 -16.66
N GLY A 118 19.62 3.91 -16.53
CA GLY A 118 20.74 4.11 -17.45
C GLY A 118 21.51 5.41 -17.25
N LEU A 119 21.22 6.18 -16.19
CA LEU A 119 21.88 7.45 -15.85
C LEU A 119 22.50 7.38 -14.43
N PRO A 120 23.47 8.25 -14.09
CA PRO A 120 24.13 8.24 -12.77
C PRO A 120 23.17 8.35 -11.58
N GLY A 121 22.01 8.99 -11.76
CA GLY A 121 20.98 9.10 -10.71
C GLY A 121 20.44 7.76 -10.22
N MET A 122 20.55 6.68 -11.01
CA MET A 122 20.12 5.33 -10.60
C MET A 122 20.91 4.82 -9.39
N GLU A 123 22.14 5.29 -9.18
CA GLU A 123 22.96 4.93 -8.01
C GLU A 123 22.30 5.36 -6.68
N LEU A 124 21.39 6.34 -6.70
CA LEU A 124 20.63 6.79 -5.54
C LEU A 124 19.32 6.03 -5.34
N SER A 125 18.90 5.18 -6.28
CA SER A 125 17.60 4.49 -6.25
C SER A 125 17.39 3.72 -4.96
N LEU A 126 18.25 2.76 -4.64
CA LEU A 126 18.05 1.95 -3.44
C LEU A 126 18.17 2.79 -2.15
N PHE A 127 19.11 3.72 -2.08
CA PHE A 127 19.29 4.61 -0.93
C PHE A 127 18.07 5.48 -0.66
N SER A 128 17.30 5.84 -1.70
CA SER A 128 16.07 6.61 -1.53
C SER A 128 15.06 5.91 -0.62
N ARG A 129 15.00 4.57 -0.61
CA ARG A 129 14.11 3.80 0.30
C ARG A 129 14.39 4.17 1.76
N ASP A 130 15.65 4.18 2.16
CA ASP A 130 16.05 4.44 3.54
C ASP A 130 15.89 5.92 3.90
N THR A 131 16.14 6.82 2.95
CA THR A 131 15.83 8.24 3.09
C THR A 131 14.33 8.47 3.27
N ILE A 132 13.48 7.76 2.53
CA ILE A 132 12.02 7.83 2.65
C ILE A 132 11.56 7.28 4.00
N ALA A 133 12.14 6.18 4.46
CA ALA A 133 11.86 5.64 5.79
C ALA A 133 12.20 6.65 6.90
N MET A 134 13.36 7.30 6.80
CA MET A 134 13.76 8.35 7.73
C MET A 134 12.84 9.57 7.65
N ALA A 135 12.50 10.04 6.45
CA ALA A 135 11.59 11.16 6.24
C ALA A 135 10.18 10.87 6.77
N THR A 136 9.67 9.65 6.56
CA THR A 136 8.39 9.19 7.12
C THR A 136 8.43 9.19 8.64
N ALA A 137 9.51 8.66 9.23
CA ALA A 137 9.69 8.69 10.67
C ALA A 137 9.69 10.14 11.18
N ILE A 138 10.50 11.03 10.60
CA ILE A 138 10.56 12.47 10.93
C ILE A 138 9.18 13.10 10.85
N ALA A 139 8.41 12.86 9.78
CA ALA A 139 7.05 13.37 9.62
C ALA A 139 6.11 12.94 10.77
N LEU A 140 6.26 11.73 11.29
CA LEU A 140 5.44 11.21 12.40
C LEU A 140 5.98 11.58 13.80
N THR A 141 7.22 12.09 13.91
CA THR A 141 7.81 12.48 15.21
C THR A 141 7.11 13.64 15.91
N HIS A 142 6.27 14.39 15.21
CA HIS A 142 5.49 15.49 15.79
C HIS A 142 4.62 15.02 16.97
N ASP A 143 4.33 13.71 17.08
CA ASP A 143 3.65 13.10 18.22
C ASP A 143 2.29 13.76 18.49
N VAL A 144 1.59 14.18 17.44
CA VAL A 144 0.26 14.84 17.48
C VAL A 144 -0.85 14.03 16.79
N PHE A 145 -0.49 12.96 16.10
CA PHE A 145 -1.40 12.16 15.28
C PHE A 145 -1.86 10.91 16.01
N ASP A 146 -3.14 10.59 15.85
CA ASP A 146 -3.76 9.36 16.36
C ASP A 146 -3.72 8.22 15.34
N ALA A 147 -3.58 8.56 14.05
CA ALA A 147 -3.42 7.63 12.95
C ALA A 147 -2.74 8.30 11.75
N ALA A 148 -2.34 7.51 10.75
CA ALA A 148 -1.69 8.04 9.54
C ALA A 148 -2.25 7.46 8.23
N LEU A 149 -2.29 8.31 7.20
CA LEU A 149 -2.51 7.92 5.82
C LEU A 149 -1.19 8.06 5.05
N LEU A 150 -0.80 7.00 4.34
CA LEU A 150 0.48 6.89 3.66
C LEU A 150 0.27 6.87 2.14
N LEU A 151 0.64 7.95 1.47
CA LEU A 151 0.36 8.18 0.05
C LEU A 151 1.64 7.94 -0.76
N GLY A 152 1.78 6.74 -1.34
CA GLY A 152 2.89 6.42 -2.24
C GLY A 152 2.68 5.15 -3.05
N VAL A 153 3.30 5.08 -4.24
CA VAL A 153 3.13 3.96 -5.18
C VAL A 153 4.45 3.40 -5.74
N CYS A 154 5.41 4.25 -6.12
CA CYS A 154 6.61 3.81 -6.85
C CYS A 154 7.53 2.84 -6.07
N ASP A 155 8.48 2.23 -6.78
CA ASP A 155 9.33 1.10 -6.37
C ASP A 155 9.85 1.21 -4.92
N LYS A 156 10.64 2.26 -4.63
CA LYS A 156 11.33 2.44 -3.35
C LYS A 156 10.47 3.11 -2.28
N ILE A 157 9.36 3.73 -2.71
CA ILE A 157 8.54 4.60 -1.87
C ILE A 157 7.69 3.78 -0.92
N VAL A 158 6.97 2.77 -1.41
CA VAL A 158 6.14 1.91 -0.55
C VAL A 158 6.96 1.23 0.56
N PRO A 159 8.06 0.51 0.27
CA PRO A 159 8.86 -0.08 1.33
C PRO A 159 9.45 0.97 2.28
N GLY A 160 9.86 2.14 1.77
CA GLY A 160 10.33 3.25 2.61
C GLY A 160 9.25 3.75 3.58
N LEU A 161 8.05 4.05 3.07
CA LEU A 161 6.89 4.47 3.87
C LEU A 161 6.55 3.41 4.93
N LEU A 162 6.55 2.13 4.54
CA LEU A 162 6.23 1.03 5.45
C LEU A 162 7.28 0.85 6.55
N ILE A 163 8.57 0.92 6.25
CA ILE A 163 9.64 0.89 7.24
C ILE A 163 9.50 2.06 8.24
N GLY A 164 9.24 3.27 7.73
CA GLY A 164 9.04 4.45 8.58
C GLY A 164 7.79 4.35 9.46
N ALA A 165 6.68 3.86 8.91
CA ALA A 165 5.44 3.64 9.66
C ALA A 165 5.60 2.56 10.75
N LEU A 166 6.33 1.48 10.48
CA LEU A 166 6.62 0.43 11.45
C LEU A 166 7.49 0.93 12.61
N HIS A 167 8.30 1.97 12.41
CA HIS A 167 8.99 2.66 13.51
C HIS A 167 7.97 3.29 14.49
N PHE A 168 6.90 3.88 13.95
CA PHE A 168 5.73 4.38 14.68
C PHE A 168 4.63 3.33 14.80
N GLY A 169 5.01 2.06 14.98
CA GLY A 169 4.11 0.90 14.95
C GLY A 169 2.95 0.87 15.95
N HIS A 170 2.80 1.90 16.79
CA HIS A 170 1.67 2.12 17.70
C HIS A 170 0.54 2.93 17.06
N LEU A 171 0.75 3.51 15.88
CA LEU A 171 -0.28 4.20 15.12
C LEU A 171 -1.02 3.21 14.21
N PRO A 172 -2.36 3.30 14.11
CA PRO A 172 -3.10 2.78 12.97
C PRO A 172 -2.67 3.50 11.69
N CYS A 173 -2.46 2.74 10.62
CA CYS A 173 -2.07 3.29 9.33
C CYS A 173 -2.87 2.64 8.19
N VAL A 174 -3.21 3.42 7.17
CA VAL A 174 -3.78 2.94 5.91
C VAL A 174 -2.95 3.50 4.75
N PHE A 175 -2.58 2.65 3.81
CA PHE A 175 -1.92 3.06 2.57
C PHE A 175 -2.97 3.50 1.54
N VAL A 176 -2.68 4.58 0.82
CA VAL A 176 -3.60 5.19 -0.17
C VAL A 176 -2.90 5.28 -1.52
N PRO A 177 -3.11 4.32 -2.43
CA PRO A 177 -2.49 4.36 -3.75
C PRO A 177 -3.16 5.38 -4.66
N ALA A 178 -2.38 5.95 -5.59
CA ALA A 178 -2.92 6.77 -6.67
C ALA A 178 -3.58 5.92 -7.77
N GLY A 179 -2.99 4.75 -8.06
CA GLY A 179 -3.40 3.85 -9.15
C GLY A 179 -2.50 3.92 -10.39
N PRO A 180 -2.67 2.99 -11.33
CA PRO A 180 -1.95 2.96 -12.59
C PRO A 180 -2.51 3.96 -13.59
N MET A 181 -1.68 4.38 -14.55
CA MET A 181 -2.17 5.07 -15.75
C MET A 181 -2.96 4.10 -16.64
N SER A 182 -3.78 4.62 -17.54
CA SER A 182 -4.48 3.81 -18.56
C SER A 182 -3.53 3.06 -19.49
N SER A 183 -4.03 2.03 -20.17
CA SER A 183 -3.28 1.33 -21.21
C SER A 183 -2.98 2.26 -22.39
N GLY A 184 -1.71 2.35 -22.77
CA GLY A 184 -1.24 3.12 -23.93
C GLY A 184 -0.72 2.20 -25.03
N LEU A 185 0.37 2.60 -25.69
CA LEU A 185 1.09 1.71 -26.59
C LEU A 185 1.50 0.42 -25.87
N SER A 186 1.17 -0.74 -26.45
CA SER A 186 1.47 -2.03 -25.82
C SER A 186 2.96 -2.22 -25.58
N ASN A 187 3.32 -2.95 -24.52
CA ASN A 187 4.73 -3.17 -24.20
C ASN A 187 5.50 -3.87 -25.33
N ASN A 188 4.85 -4.78 -26.07
CA ASN A 188 5.44 -5.44 -27.24
C ASN A 188 5.71 -4.47 -28.40
N ALA A 189 4.76 -3.58 -28.70
CA ALA A 189 4.95 -2.57 -29.74
C ALA A 189 6.05 -1.58 -29.35
N LYS A 190 6.07 -1.13 -28.10
CA LYS A 190 7.16 -0.28 -27.55
C LYS A 190 8.52 -0.99 -27.63
N ALA A 191 8.60 -2.27 -27.24
CA ALA A 191 9.84 -3.04 -27.29
C ALA A 191 10.37 -3.18 -28.72
N ARG A 192 9.49 -3.41 -29.70
CA ARG A 192 9.86 -3.47 -31.12
C ARG A 192 10.49 -2.16 -31.61
N VAL A 193 9.95 -1.01 -31.22
CA VAL A 193 10.54 0.29 -31.59
C VAL A 193 11.91 0.47 -30.93
N ARG A 194 12.10 0.02 -29.68
CA ARG A 194 13.42 0.02 -29.02
C ARG A 194 14.43 -0.85 -29.76
N GLU A 195 14.02 -2.03 -30.23
CA GLU A 195 14.88 -2.93 -31.02
C GLU A 195 15.27 -2.29 -32.35
N GLN A 196 14.32 -1.68 -33.06
CA GLN A 196 14.59 -0.93 -34.29
C GLN A 196 15.54 0.24 -34.05
N ALA A 197 15.41 0.96 -32.93
CA ALA A 197 16.30 2.07 -32.59
C ALA A 197 17.72 1.57 -32.31
N ALA A 198 17.86 0.44 -31.60
CA ALA A 198 19.16 -0.19 -31.35
C ALA A 198 19.83 -0.68 -32.64
N GLN A 199 19.04 -1.04 -33.66
CA GLN A 199 19.52 -1.41 -35.00
C GLN A 199 19.79 -0.20 -35.91
N GLY A 200 19.51 1.02 -35.46
CA GLY A 200 19.63 2.24 -36.28
C GLY A 200 18.56 2.39 -37.36
N LEU A 201 17.47 1.61 -37.30
CA LEU A 201 16.37 1.66 -38.27
C LEU A 201 15.40 2.82 -38.02
N VAL A 202 15.34 3.33 -36.79
CA VAL A 202 14.50 4.47 -36.40
C VAL A 202 15.33 5.49 -35.62
N GLY A 203 14.97 6.77 -35.73
CA GLY A 203 15.66 7.87 -35.07
C GLY A 203 15.13 8.18 -33.67
N ARG A 204 15.76 9.16 -32.99
CA ARG A 204 15.35 9.63 -31.64
C ARG A 204 13.89 10.09 -31.58
N GLU A 205 13.40 10.73 -32.64
CA GLU A 205 12.04 11.26 -32.70
C GLU A 205 10.99 10.13 -32.63
N GLU A 206 11.15 9.09 -33.45
CA GLU A 206 10.25 7.94 -33.48
C GLU A 206 10.31 7.14 -32.17
N LEU A 207 11.53 6.96 -31.63
CA LEU A 207 11.69 6.32 -30.33
C LEU A 207 10.97 7.11 -29.22
N LEU A 208 11.14 8.44 -29.18
CA LEU A 208 10.49 9.29 -28.18
C LEU A 208 8.97 9.29 -28.35
N ALA A 209 8.46 9.28 -29.58
CA ALA A 209 7.03 9.19 -29.85
C ALA A 209 6.44 7.88 -29.29
N ALA A 210 7.12 6.74 -29.51
CA ALA A 210 6.71 5.45 -28.97
C ALA A 210 6.75 5.39 -27.43
N GLU A 211 7.80 5.93 -26.81
CA GLU A 211 7.90 6.01 -25.34
C GLU A 211 6.80 6.92 -24.74
N SER A 212 6.53 8.07 -25.38
CA SER A 212 5.51 9.01 -24.93
C SER A 212 4.10 8.46 -25.09
N ALA A 213 3.84 7.66 -26.13
CA ALA A 213 2.59 6.95 -26.31
C ALA A 213 2.37 5.84 -25.27
N ALA A 214 3.45 5.27 -24.71
CA ALA A 214 3.36 4.35 -23.60
C ALA A 214 3.13 5.08 -22.26
N TYR A 215 3.91 6.12 -21.98
CA TYR A 215 3.84 6.93 -20.75
C TYR A 215 3.06 8.23 -20.96
N HIS A 216 1.78 8.11 -21.29
CA HIS A 216 0.95 9.19 -21.86
C HIS A 216 0.11 9.96 -20.83
N GLY A 217 0.09 9.54 -19.56
CA GLY A 217 -0.84 10.11 -18.58
C GLY A 217 -0.43 9.90 -17.13
N ALA A 218 -1.23 10.49 -16.23
CA ALA A 218 -1.05 10.39 -14.79
C ALA A 218 -1.36 8.96 -14.28
N GLY A 219 -0.65 8.54 -13.26
CA GLY A 219 -0.68 7.20 -12.69
C GLY A 219 0.64 6.44 -12.83
N THR A 220 0.72 5.32 -12.12
CA THR A 220 1.91 4.45 -12.11
C THR A 220 2.06 3.70 -13.43
N CYS A 221 3.29 3.36 -13.81
CA CYS A 221 3.59 2.58 -15.02
C CYS A 221 2.71 1.33 -15.14
N THR A 222 2.34 0.97 -16.37
CA THR A 222 1.42 -0.16 -16.60
C THR A 222 2.07 -1.54 -16.58
N PHE A 223 3.41 -1.63 -16.51
CA PHE A 223 4.10 -2.92 -16.37
C PHE A 223 4.10 -3.41 -14.93
N TYR A 224 4.08 -4.72 -14.72
CA TYR A 224 4.10 -5.35 -13.40
C TYR A 224 5.52 -5.39 -12.79
N GLY A 225 6.10 -4.21 -12.60
CA GLY A 225 7.36 -4.02 -11.90
C GLY A 225 7.20 -3.93 -10.39
N THR A 226 8.24 -3.45 -9.72
CA THR A 226 8.26 -3.35 -8.26
C THR A 226 7.14 -2.48 -7.72
N ALA A 227 6.82 -1.36 -8.38
CA ALA A 227 5.76 -0.45 -7.95
C ALA A 227 4.39 -1.15 -7.89
N ASN A 228 4.01 -1.92 -8.91
CA ASN A 228 2.74 -2.64 -8.95
C ASN A 228 2.76 -3.93 -8.11
N SER A 229 3.91 -4.60 -8.00
CA SER A 229 4.11 -5.68 -7.03
C SER A 229 3.86 -5.17 -5.61
N ASN A 230 4.44 -4.03 -5.20
CA ASN A 230 4.19 -3.42 -3.88
C ASN A 230 2.69 -3.25 -3.60
N GLN A 231 1.90 -2.82 -4.59
CA GLN A 231 0.46 -2.63 -4.40
C GLN A 231 -0.28 -3.97 -4.16
N MET A 232 0.08 -5.02 -4.89
CA MET A 232 -0.41 -6.37 -4.64
C MET A 232 -0.03 -6.88 -3.24
N LEU A 233 1.21 -6.63 -2.82
CA LEU A 233 1.71 -7.03 -1.50
C LEU A 233 0.94 -6.30 -0.39
N LEU A 234 0.67 -5.01 -0.53
CA LEU A 234 -0.11 -4.24 0.44
C LEU A 234 -1.59 -4.70 0.54
N GLU A 235 -2.20 -5.15 -0.56
CA GLU A 235 -3.52 -5.81 -0.52
C GLU A 235 -3.43 -7.16 0.23
N ALA A 236 -2.40 -7.98 -0.05
CA ALA A 236 -2.19 -9.26 0.63
C ALA A 236 -1.86 -9.13 2.14
N MET A 237 -1.24 -8.02 2.52
CA MET A 237 -1.01 -7.64 3.92
C MET A 237 -2.25 -7.08 4.59
N GLY A 238 -3.27 -6.68 3.82
CA GLY A 238 -4.45 -6.01 4.35
C GLY A 238 -4.19 -4.59 4.86
N LEU A 239 -3.30 -3.84 4.18
CA LEU A 239 -2.93 -2.46 4.53
C LEU A 239 -3.65 -1.39 3.67
N HIS A 240 -4.39 -1.84 2.66
CA HIS A 240 -5.21 -1.01 1.78
C HIS A 240 -6.69 -1.12 2.11
N VAL A 241 -7.49 -0.14 1.68
CA VAL A 241 -8.93 -0.38 1.46
C VAL A 241 -9.07 -1.48 0.40
N PRO A 242 -9.88 -2.54 0.61
CA PRO A 242 -9.93 -3.68 -0.29
C PRO A 242 -10.17 -3.32 -1.76
N GLY A 243 -9.29 -3.77 -2.64
CA GLY A 243 -9.41 -3.64 -4.10
C GLY A 243 -9.09 -2.25 -4.65
N THR A 244 -8.43 -1.40 -3.86
CA THR A 244 -8.10 -0.02 -4.25
C THR A 244 -6.85 0.11 -5.10
N ALA A 245 -5.95 -0.88 -5.06
CA ALA A 245 -4.61 -0.81 -5.65
C ALA A 245 -4.58 -0.34 -7.11
N PHE A 246 -5.46 -0.90 -7.95
CA PHE A 246 -5.40 -0.73 -9.40
C PHE A 246 -6.53 0.14 -9.98
N VAL A 247 -7.26 0.89 -9.14
CA VAL A 247 -8.26 1.86 -9.62
C VAL A 247 -7.55 3.09 -10.21
N HIS A 248 -7.91 3.46 -11.44
CA HIS A 248 -7.29 4.57 -12.15
C HIS A 248 -7.41 5.92 -11.37
N PRO A 249 -6.37 6.78 -11.35
CA PRO A 249 -6.37 8.03 -10.57
C PRO A 249 -7.56 8.96 -10.82
N HIS A 250 -8.04 9.01 -12.05
CA HIS A 250 -9.16 9.87 -12.45
C HIS A 250 -10.52 9.16 -12.52
N ALA A 251 -10.61 7.89 -12.11
CA ALA A 251 -11.90 7.22 -12.03
C ALA A 251 -12.72 7.82 -10.86
N PRO A 252 -14.04 8.01 -11.00
CA PRO A 252 -14.89 8.45 -9.88
C PRO A 252 -14.74 7.56 -8.63
N LEU A 253 -14.52 6.26 -8.85
CA LEU A 253 -14.26 5.28 -7.79
C LEU A 253 -13.00 5.60 -6.96
N ARG A 254 -11.98 6.25 -7.53
CA ARG A 254 -10.75 6.62 -6.80
C ARG A 254 -11.05 7.62 -5.68
N GLU A 255 -11.84 8.65 -5.94
CA GLU A 255 -12.18 9.63 -4.90
C GLU A 255 -12.93 8.94 -3.75
N ALA A 256 -13.93 8.11 -4.08
CA ALA A 256 -14.69 7.37 -3.08
C ALA A 256 -13.79 6.45 -2.22
N LEU A 257 -12.85 5.74 -2.84
CA LEU A 257 -11.89 4.89 -2.10
C LEU A 257 -10.89 5.71 -1.26
N THR A 258 -10.50 6.90 -1.71
CA THR A 258 -9.67 7.82 -0.93
C THR A 258 -10.42 8.32 0.31
N ARG A 259 -11.73 8.60 0.19
CA ARG A 259 -12.61 8.92 1.33
C ARG A 259 -12.77 7.72 2.26
N GLU A 260 -12.99 6.54 1.71
CA GLU A 260 -13.08 5.29 2.49
C GLU A 260 -11.81 5.02 3.30
N ALA A 261 -10.63 5.37 2.81
CA ALA A 261 -9.40 5.24 3.59
C ALA A 261 -9.44 6.08 4.89
N VAL A 262 -10.11 7.23 4.88
CA VAL A 262 -10.34 8.06 6.08
C VAL A 262 -11.30 7.36 7.04
N ALA A 263 -12.44 6.87 6.54
CA ALA A 263 -13.41 6.12 7.35
C ALA A 263 -12.79 4.85 7.95
N THR A 264 -12.03 4.12 7.15
CA THR A 264 -11.29 2.92 7.55
C THR A 264 -10.29 3.24 8.66
N VAL A 265 -9.43 4.24 8.49
CA VAL A 265 -8.39 4.55 9.50
C VAL A 265 -8.99 5.06 10.81
N LEU A 266 -10.06 5.86 10.75
CA LEU A 266 -10.79 6.33 11.95
C LEU A 266 -11.50 5.19 12.66
N GLY A 267 -12.11 4.30 11.89
CA GLY A 267 -12.76 3.11 12.42
C GLY A 267 -11.80 2.21 13.18
N ILE A 268 -10.55 2.08 12.71
CA ILE A 268 -9.48 1.37 13.41
C ILE A 268 -8.94 2.18 14.59
N GLY A 269 -8.84 3.50 14.47
CA GLY A 269 -8.33 4.36 15.53
C GLY A 269 -9.15 4.33 16.81
N GLY A 270 -10.49 4.31 16.68
CA GLY A 270 -11.45 4.22 17.79
C GLY A 270 -11.37 5.34 18.84
N ASN A 271 -12.50 5.64 19.49
CA ASN A 271 -12.56 6.51 20.68
C ASN A 271 -12.57 5.70 22.00
N GLY A 272 -12.42 4.37 21.92
CA GLY A 272 -12.44 3.46 23.06
C GLY A 272 -11.08 3.32 23.76
N PRO A 273 -11.00 2.59 24.89
CA PRO A 273 -9.74 2.36 25.59
C PRO A 273 -8.73 1.66 24.67
N ARG A 274 -7.57 2.29 24.47
CA ARG A 274 -6.46 1.76 23.67
C ARG A 274 -5.83 0.56 24.40
N SER A 275 -6.33 -0.64 24.16
CA SER A 275 -5.71 -1.87 24.64
C SER A 275 -5.00 -2.58 23.48
N ALA A 276 -3.70 -2.84 23.63
CA ALA A 276 -2.89 -3.56 22.64
C ALA A 276 -2.98 -5.09 22.78
N ASP A 277 -3.75 -5.59 23.76
CA ASP A 277 -3.67 -6.99 24.22
C ASP A 277 -4.75 -7.89 23.62
N ARG A 278 -5.77 -7.35 22.94
CA ARG A 278 -6.77 -8.13 22.20
C ARG A 278 -7.23 -7.41 20.92
N PRO A 279 -6.82 -7.89 19.74
CA PRO A 279 -7.27 -7.36 18.45
C PRO A 279 -8.79 -7.46 18.17
N GLY A 280 -9.58 -8.08 19.05
CA GLY A 280 -11.00 -8.38 18.81
C GLY A 280 -12.04 -7.66 19.69
N ASP A 281 -11.65 -7.04 20.80
CA ASP A 281 -12.60 -6.54 21.81
C ASP A 281 -12.92 -5.03 21.69
N GLY A 282 -12.43 -4.35 20.63
CA GLY A 282 -12.69 -2.93 20.40
C GLY A 282 -11.67 -2.27 19.47
N ARG A 283 -11.79 -2.57 18.17
CA ARG A 283 -11.18 -2.09 16.89
C ARG A 283 -9.80 -1.38 16.84
N PHE A 284 -9.15 -1.01 17.94
CA PHE A 284 -7.81 -0.43 17.95
C PHE A 284 -6.75 -1.42 17.46
N LEU A 285 -6.31 -1.23 16.21
CA LEU A 285 -5.29 -2.08 15.58
C LEU A 285 -4.14 -1.22 15.05
N PRO A 286 -3.04 -1.10 15.81
CA PRO A 286 -1.87 -0.37 15.36
C PRO A 286 -1.07 -1.19 14.34
N ILE A 287 -0.40 -0.53 13.38
CA ILE A 287 0.27 -1.20 12.27
C ILE A 287 1.32 -2.23 12.73
N GLY A 288 1.99 -2.00 13.85
CA GLY A 288 2.98 -2.92 14.40
C GLY A 288 2.40 -4.24 14.91
N ARG A 289 1.09 -4.28 15.22
CA ARG A 289 0.35 -5.51 15.56
C ARG A 289 -0.27 -6.15 14.32
N LEU A 290 -0.77 -5.34 13.38
CA LEU A 290 -1.30 -5.83 12.09
C LEU A 290 -0.23 -6.58 11.30
N VAL A 291 0.95 -6.00 11.18
CA VAL A 291 2.09 -6.63 10.50
C VAL A 291 2.74 -7.62 11.47
N ASP A 292 2.40 -8.89 11.31
CA ASP A 292 3.00 -10.04 11.97
C ASP A 292 3.67 -11.00 10.97
N GLU A 293 4.21 -12.11 11.46
CA GLU A 293 4.90 -13.13 10.66
C GLU A 293 4.01 -13.70 9.55
N ARG A 294 2.73 -13.92 9.84
CA ARG A 294 1.74 -14.45 8.89
C ARG A 294 1.45 -13.43 7.78
N CYS A 295 1.30 -12.15 8.15
CA CYS A 295 1.15 -11.03 7.21
C CYS A 295 2.36 -10.91 6.28
N ILE A 296 3.58 -11.02 6.81
CA ILE A 296 4.81 -11.01 5.99
C ILE A 296 4.85 -12.19 5.02
N VAL A 297 4.51 -13.40 5.48
CA VAL A 297 4.44 -14.60 4.63
C VAL A 297 3.38 -14.46 3.54
N ASN A 298 2.21 -13.90 3.85
CA ASN A 298 1.16 -13.65 2.86
C ASN A 298 1.65 -12.76 1.71
N ALA A 299 2.41 -11.71 2.02
CA ALA A 299 3.00 -10.87 0.99
C ALA A 299 4.08 -11.58 0.16
N MET A 300 4.90 -12.44 0.79
CA MET A 300 5.87 -13.28 0.07
C MET A 300 5.16 -14.25 -0.89
N VAL A 301 4.09 -14.90 -0.44
CA VAL A 301 3.26 -15.76 -1.30
C VAL A 301 2.67 -14.95 -2.44
N ALA A 302 2.07 -13.79 -2.17
CA ALA A 302 1.46 -12.95 -3.19
C ALA A 302 2.48 -12.53 -4.25
N LEU A 303 3.71 -12.18 -3.84
CA LEU A 303 4.83 -11.88 -4.75
C LEU A 303 5.13 -13.06 -5.68
N LEU A 304 5.26 -14.27 -5.13
CA LEU A 304 5.57 -15.47 -5.88
C LEU A 304 4.43 -15.84 -6.84
N ALA A 305 3.20 -15.77 -6.35
CA ALA A 305 2.00 -16.13 -7.11
C ALA A 305 1.73 -15.20 -8.28
N THR A 306 2.22 -13.96 -8.26
CA THR A 306 2.04 -13.02 -9.37
C THR A 306 3.30 -12.83 -10.23
N GLY A 307 4.39 -13.55 -9.93
CA GLY A 307 5.66 -13.38 -10.63
C GLY A 307 6.25 -11.96 -10.43
N GLY A 308 6.09 -11.41 -9.22
CA GLY A 308 6.51 -10.05 -8.90
C GLY A 308 8.02 -9.84 -8.90
N SER A 309 8.43 -8.56 -8.82
CA SER A 309 9.83 -8.13 -8.96
C SER A 309 10.76 -8.72 -7.90
N THR A 310 11.92 -9.24 -8.33
CA THR A 310 12.98 -9.76 -7.43
C THR A 310 13.58 -8.70 -6.51
N ASN A 311 13.39 -7.41 -6.77
CA ASN A 311 13.79 -6.33 -5.84
C ASN A 311 13.18 -6.51 -4.44
N HIS A 312 12.06 -7.22 -4.32
CA HIS A 312 11.44 -7.53 -3.03
C HIS A 312 12.28 -8.47 -2.16
N LEU A 313 13.22 -9.24 -2.73
CA LEU A 313 14.18 -10.02 -1.94
C LEU A 313 15.11 -9.13 -1.11
N ILE A 314 15.23 -7.83 -1.45
CA ILE A 314 15.94 -6.81 -0.68
C ILE A 314 14.95 -6.02 0.19
N HIS A 315 13.84 -5.56 -0.41
CA HIS A 315 12.89 -4.69 0.28
C HIS A 315 12.16 -5.39 1.42
N TRP A 316 11.71 -6.63 1.21
CA TRP A 316 10.87 -7.32 2.18
C TRP A 316 11.64 -7.78 3.40
N VAL A 317 12.93 -8.10 3.25
CA VAL A 317 13.84 -8.36 4.37
C VAL A 317 13.93 -7.11 5.26
N ALA A 318 14.08 -5.92 4.65
CA ALA A 318 14.14 -4.66 5.39
C ALA A 318 12.80 -4.31 6.07
N VAL A 319 11.67 -4.50 5.37
CA VAL A 319 10.32 -4.29 5.91
C VAL A 319 10.06 -5.21 7.11
N ALA A 320 10.30 -6.52 6.96
CA ALA A 320 10.12 -7.49 8.04
C ALA A 320 10.99 -7.12 9.25
N ARG A 321 12.26 -6.75 9.01
CA ARG A 321 13.18 -6.35 10.07
C ARG A 321 12.68 -5.13 10.85
N ALA A 322 12.06 -4.16 10.17
CA ALA A 322 11.48 -2.98 10.81
C ALA A 322 10.33 -3.31 11.77
N ALA A 323 9.63 -4.44 11.57
CA ALA A 323 8.62 -5.00 12.45
C ALA A 323 9.18 -5.99 13.50
N GLY A 324 10.50 -6.15 13.59
CA GLY A 324 11.15 -7.13 14.46
C GLY A 324 11.08 -8.58 13.94
N ILE A 325 10.71 -8.79 12.68
CA ILE A 325 10.56 -10.10 12.05
C ILE A 325 11.81 -10.40 11.20
N LEU A 326 12.29 -11.62 11.26
CA LEU A 326 13.48 -12.09 10.57
C LEU A 326 13.09 -13.11 9.51
N ILE A 327 13.22 -12.70 8.24
CA ILE A 327 13.10 -13.57 7.06
C ILE A 327 14.44 -13.60 6.32
N ASP A 328 14.70 -14.68 5.60
CA ASP A 328 15.83 -14.79 4.68
C ASP A 328 15.41 -15.44 3.35
N TRP A 329 16.34 -15.57 2.41
CA TRP A 329 16.04 -16.11 1.08
C TRP A 329 15.68 -17.60 1.08
N THR A 330 16.02 -18.35 2.13
CA THR A 330 15.57 -19.75 2.29
C THR A 330 14.06 -19.80 2.43
N ASP A 331 13.47 -18.83 3.14
CA ASP A 331 12.01 -18.76 3.27
C ASP A 331 11.33 -18.48 1.93
N PHE A 332 11.91 -17.61 1.10
CA PHE A 332 11.42 -17.39 -0.28
C PHE A 332 11.57 -18.64 -1.14
N ALA A 333 12.70 -19.33 -1.06
CA ALA A 333 12.97 -20.54 -1.84
C ALA A 333 11.97 -21.67 -1.48
N ASP A 334 11.75 -21.91 -0.20
CA ASP A 334 10.82 -22.93 0.29
C ASP A 334 9.36 -22.60 -0.09
N LEU A 335 8.95 -21.33 0.01
CA LEU A 335 7.62 -20.89 -0.43
C LEU A 335 7.46 -21.02 -1.95
N SER A 336 8.48 -20.65 -2.72
CA SER A 336 8.46 -20.73 -4.19
C SER A 336 8.17 -22.15 -4.69
N ALA A 337 8.68 -23.17 -4.00
CA ALA A 337 8.41 -24.57 -4.34
C ALA A 337 6.94 -25.00 -4.12
N ALA A 338 6.17 -24.27 -3.29
CA ALA A 338 4.82 -24.65 -2.88
C ALA A 338 3.71 -23.73 -3.42
N VAL A 339 4.06 -22.52 -3.87
CA VAL A 339 3.13 -21.48 -4.30
C VAL A 339 2.96 -21.52 -5.83
N PRO A 340 1.73 -21.66 -6.34
CA PRO A 340 1.49 -21.63 -7.79
C PRO A 340 1.66 -20.23 -8.38
N LEU A 341 2.15 -20.13 -9.62
CA LEU A 341 2.10 -18.91 -10.41
C LEU A 341 0.69 -18.75 -11.01
N LEU A 342 0.00 -17.67 -10.69
CA LEU A 342 -1.39 -17.40 -11.07
C LEU A 342 -1.56 -16.24 -12.06
N ALA A 343 -0.52 -15.44 -12.30
CA ALA A 343 -0.60 -14.26 -13.16
C ALA A 343 0.50 -14.22 -14.22
N ARG A 344 0.15 -13.80 -15.43
CA ARG A 344 1.05 -13.54 -16.56
C ARG A 344 0.90 -12.11 -17.06
N VAL A 345 1.46 -11.19 -16.28
CA VAL A 345 1.48 -9.76 -16.60
C VAL A 345 2.87 -9.38 -17.07
N TYR A 346 2.98 -8.50 -18.07
CA TYR A 346 4.26 -8.00 -18.57
C TYR A 346 5.13 -7.51 -17.40
N PRO A 347 6.36 -8.02 -17.23
CA PRO A 347 7.21 -8.63 -18.26
C PRO A 347 7.04 -10.14 -18.51
N ASN A 348 6.28 -10.86 -17.67
CA ASN A 348 6.13 -12.33 -17.77
C ASN A 348 5.03 -12.76 -18.75
N GLY A 349 4.29 -11.81 -19.30
CA GLY A 349 3.24 -11.99 -20.32
C GLY A 349 3.13 -10.73 -21.19
N SER A 350 2.09 -10.67 -22.02
CA SER A 350 1.81 -9.51 -22.88
C SER A 350 0.90 -8.48 -22.22
N ALA A 351 0.07 -8.89 -21.26
CA ALA A 351 -0.93 -8.06 -20.64
C ALA A 351 -0.31 -7.02 -19.68
N ASP A 352 -0.90 -5.83 -19.62
CA ASP A 352 -0.54 -4.81 -18.64
C ASP A 352 -1.40 -4.89 -17.36
N VAL A 353 -1.11 -4.04 -16.36
CA VAL A 353 -1.83 -4.08 -15.07
C VAL A 353 -3.31 -3.72 -15.16
N ASN A 354 -3.73 -2.98 -16.19
CA ASN A 354 -5.15 -2.67 -16.40
C ASN A 354 -5.89 -3.92 -16.91
N GLN A 355 -5.26 -4.68 -17.82
CA GLN A 355 -5.77 -5.97 -18.28
C GLN A 355 -5.77 -7.00 -17.15
N PHE A 356 -4.74 -7.02 -16.29
CA PHE A 356 -4.71 -7.82 -15.06
C PHE A 356 -5.89 -7.47 -14.14
N GLN A 357 -6.14 -6.18 -13.90
CA GLN A 357 -7.26 -5.74 -13.08
C GLN A 357 -8.61 -6.16 -13.69
N ALA A 358 -8.78 -6.01 -15.01
CA ALA A 358 -9.98 -6.41 -15.73
C ALA A 358 -10.21 -7.94 -15.71
N ALA A 359 -9.15 -8.74 -15.73
CA ALA A 359 -9.22 -10.20 -15.64
C ALA A 359 -9.64 -10.70 -14.24
N GLY A 360 -9.60 -9.84 -13.22
CA GLY A 360 -9.96 -10.18 -11.83
C GLY A 360 -9.03 -9.58 -10.78
N GLY A 361 -7.84 -9.13 -11.20
CA GLY A 361 -6.91 -8.36 -10.39
C GLY A 361 -6.46 -9.04 -9.10
N PRO A 362 -6.08 -8.25 -8.08
CA PRO A 362 -5.67 -8.77 -6.77
C PRO A 362 -6.75 -9.64 -6.11
N GLY A 363 -8.03 -9.28 -6.26
CA GLY A 363 -9.11 -10.00 -5.59
C GLY A 363 -9.22 -11.45 -6.02
N PHE A 364 -9.04 -11.72 -7.32
CA PHE A 364 -9.00 -13.07 -7.85
C PHE A 364 -7.81 -13.85 -7.29
N VAL A 365 -6.61 -13.26 -7.35
CA VAL A 365 -5.38 -13.88 -6.84
C VAL A 365 -5.50 -14.23 -5.36
N LEU A 366 -5.98 -13.29 -4.53
CA LEU A 366 -6.14 -13.50 -3.10
C LEU A 366 -7.18 -14.57 -2.79
N ARG A 367 -8.28 -14.64 -3.56
CA ARG A 367 -9.29 -15.69 -3.42
C ARG A 367 -8.69 -17.07 -3.70
N GLU A 368 -8.03 -17.24 -4.84
CA GLU A 368 -7.44 -18.52 -5.24
C GLU A 368 -6.37 -18.99 -4.25
N LEU A 369 -5.56 -18.07 -3.74
CA LEU A 369 -4.55 -18.40 -2.74
C LEU A 369 -5.15 -18.73 -1.36
N LEU A 370 -6.21 -18.03 -0.93
CA LEU A 370 -6.94 -18.38 0.30
C LEU A 370 -7.59 -19.76 0.18
N ASP A 371 -8.32 -20.02 -0.90
CA ASP A 371 -9.09 -21.25 -1.10
C ASP A 371 -8.18 -22.47 -1.29
N SER A 372 -7.01 -22.30 -1.89
CA SER A 372 -5.97 -23.35 -2.00
C SER A 372 -5.11 -23.52 -0.73
N GLY A 373 -5.37 -22.73 0.31
CA GLY A 373 -4.62 -22.76 1.56
C GLY A 373 -3.19 -22.23 1.46
N CYS A 374 -2.91 -21.38 0.48
CA CYS A 374 -1.66 -20.65 0.28
C CYS A 374 -1.61 -19.28 0.98
N LEU A 375 -2.64 -18.87 1.72
CA LEU A 375 -2.59 -17.65 2.55
C LEU A 375 -3.11 -17.93 3.96
N HIS A 376 -2.55 -17.20 4.91
CA HIS A 376 -3.08 -17.05 6.27
C HIS A 376 -4.33 -16.18 6.22
N ALA A 377 -5.49 -16.80 6.42
CA ALA A 377 -6.78 -16.13 6.45
C ALA A 377 -7.03 -15.40 7.78
N ASP A 378 -6.41 -15.89 8.85
CA ASP A 378 -6.52 -15.43 10.24
C ASP A 378 -5.54 -14.29 10.58
N VAL A 379 -5.22 -13.46 9.59
CA VAL A 379 -4.46 -12.21 9.77
C VAL A 379 -5.40 -11.04 10.04
N ALA A 380 -4.92 -10.09 10.84
CA ALA A 380 -5.61 -8.81 10.98
C ALA A 380 -5.39 -7.95 9.72
N THR A 381 -6.39 -7.15 9.36
CA THR A 381 -6.30 -6.19 8.24
C THR A 381 -6.94 -4.87 8.66
N VAL A 382 -6.78 -3.82 7.85
CA VAL A 382 -7.46 -2.55 8.08
C VAL A 382 -9.00 -2.68 7.93
N HIS A 383 -9.45 -3.71 7.21
CA HIS A 383 -10.86 -4.01 7.04
C HIS A 383 -11.36 -4.99 8.12
N PRO A 384 -12.49 -4.72 8.83
CA PRO A 384 -12.94 -5.54 9.95
C PRO A 384 -13.30 -6.98 9.59
N ALA A 385 -13.68 -7.24 8.32
CA ALA A 385 -13.98 -8.59 7.84
C ALA A 385 -12.71 -9.41 7.45
N GLY A 386 -11.52 -8.93 7.79
CA GLY A 386 -10.26 -9.63 7.58
C GLY A 386 -9.87 -9.75 6.11
N LEU A 387 -8.97 -10.70 5.81
CA LEU A 387 -8.39 -10.83 4.47
C LEU A 387 -9.40 -11.30 3.41
N ARG A 388 -10.51 -11.95 3.80
CA ARG A 388 -11.53 -12.39 2.85
C ARG A 388 -12.24 -11.22 2.14
N ALA A 389 -12.34 -10.06 2.79
CA ALA A 389 -12.88 -8.84 2.16
C ALA A 389 -12.08 -8.41 0.92
N TYR A 390 -10.79 -8.77 0.86
CA TYR A 390 -9.90 -8.45 -0.26
C TYR A 390 -10.13 -9.36 -1.47
N THR A 391 -11.07 -10.31 -1.40
CA THR A 391 -11.49 -11.14 -2.53
C THR A 391 -12.63 -10.53 -3.34
N GLU A 392 -13.16 -9.40 -2.87
CA GLU A 392 -14.24 -8.65 -3.51
C GLU A 392 -13.70 -7.44 -4.27
N VAL A 393 -14.48 -6.93 -5.23
CA VAL A 393 -14.13 -5.74 -6.01
C VAL A 393 -15.01 -4.57 -5.63
N PRO A 394 -14.44 -3.38 -5.37
CA PRO A 394 -15.21 -2.18 -5.10
C PRO A 394 -15.86 -1.65 -6.37
N GLY A 395 -17.07 -1.13 -6.22
CA GLY A 395 -17.80 -0.39 -7.24
C GLY A 395 -18.63 0.73 -6.61
N LEU A 396 -19.17 1.59 -7.45
CA LEU A 396 -20.14 2.62 -7.04
C LEU A 396 -21.56 2.11 -7.29
N MET A 397 -22.47 2.34 -6.34
CA MET A 397 -23.90 2.25 -6.61
C MET A 397 -24.35 3.51 -7.36
N ASP A 398 -25.39 3.38 -8.18
CA ASP A 398 -26.03 4.54 -8.79
C ASP A 398 -26.52 5.47 -7.68
N ALA A 399 -26.28 6.77 -7.86
CA ALA A 399 -26.74 7.77 -6.91
C ALA A 399 -28.27 7.80 -6.91
N GLU A 400 -28.89 7.50 -5.77
CA GLU A 400 -30.26 7.94 -5.53
C GLU A 400 -30.27 9.47 -5.41
N SER A 401 -31.32 10.13 -5.93
CA SER A 401 -31.41 11.60 -6.01
C SER A 401 -30.94 12.28 -4.72
N ASP A 402 -29.97 13.19 -4.85
CA ASP A 402 -29.32 14.01 -3.81
C ASP A 402 -28.32 13.34 -2.84
N SER A 403 -27.92 12.07 -3.06
CA SER A 403 -26.85 11.42 -2.28
C SER A 403 -25.61 11.07 -3.13
N PRO A 404 -24.37 11.20 -2.58
CA PRO A 404 -23.18 10.73 -3.28
C PRO A 404 -23.24 9.22 -3.50
N ALA A 405 -22.71 8.77 -4.65
CA ALA A 405 -22.64 7.35 -4.99
C ALA A 405 -21.95 6.54 -3.87
N ALA A 406 -22.64 5.55 -3.31
CA ALA A 406 -22.12 4.74 -2.21
C ALA A 406 -21.18 3.64 -2.73
N LEU A 407 -20.13 3.34 -1.97
CA LEU A 407 -19.27 2.18 -2.23
C LEU A 407 -20.02 0.89 -1.92
N GLN A 408 -19.81 -0.09 -2.78
CA GLN A 408 -20.24 -1.48 -2.59
C GLN A 408 -19.10 -2.42 -2.99
N TRP A 409 -18.99 -3.54 -2.29
CA TRP A 409 -18.09 -4.62 -2.65
C TRP A 409 -18.88 -5.78 -3.20
N ARG A 410 -18.41 -6.35 -4.31
CA ARG A 410 -19.08 -7.45 -5.00
C ARG A 410 -18.11 -8.61 -5.16
N ALA A 411 -18.62 -9.82 -4.97
CA ALA A 411 -17.87 -11.03 -5.27
C ALA A 411 -17.47 -11.08 -6.74
N LEU A 412 -16.24 -11.51 -7.00
CA LEU A 412 -15.76 -11.81 -8.34
C LEU A 412 -16.40 -13.08 -8.91
N ALA A 413 -16.50 -13.15 -10.24
CA ALA A 413 -16.83 -14.39 -10.93
C ALA A 413 -15.82 -15.49 -10.61
N ALA A 414 -16.26 -16.75 -10.58
CA ALA A 414 -15.38 -17.88 -10.26
C ALA A 414 -14.24 -18.03 -11.28
N ALA A 415 -14.53 -17.88 -12.57
CA ALA A 415 -13.53 -17.85 -13.63
C ALA A 415 -12.91 -16.45 -13.76
N PRO A 416 -11.63 -16.34 -14.17
CA PRO A 416 -11.04 -15.06 -14.53
C PRO A 416 -11.70 -14.52 -15.81
N GLY A 417 -11.65 -13.20 -15.99
CA GLY A 417 -12.11 -12.55 -17.21
C GLY A 417 -11.25 -12.86 -18.43
N ASP A 418 -9.99 -13.24 -18.21
CA ASP A 418 -9.04 -13.68 -19.24
C ASP A 418 -8.08 -14.72 -18.63
N ASP A 419 -8.17 -15.96 -19.12
CA ASP A 419 -7.38 -17.10 -18.63
C ASP A 419 -5.93 -17.11 -19.13
N THR A 420 -5.60 -16.25 -20.10
CA THR A 420 -4.23 -16.03 -20.56
C THR A 420 -3.46 -15.09 -19.63
N VAL A 421 -4.18 -14.31 -18.82
CA VAL A 421 -3.62 -13.33 -17.87
C VAL A 421 -3.67 -13.83 -16.43
N LEU A 422 -4.79 -14.41 -16.01
CA LEU A 422 -4.99 -14.96 -14.66
C LEU A 422 -5.44 -16.41 -14.73
N ARG A 423 -4.92 -17.27 -13.85
CA ARG A 423 -5.28 -18.70 -13.84
C ARG A 423 -5.71 -19.17 -12.45
N PRO A 424 -6.69 -20.09 -12.35
CA PRO A 424 -7.08 -20.69 -11.07
C PRO A 424 -5.94 -21.48 -10.43
N ALA A 425 -5.91 -21.58 -9.10
CA ALA A 425 -4.85 -22.31 -8.39
C ALA A 425 -4.84 -23.82 -8.67
N ALA A 426 -5.96 -24.39 -9.12
CA ALA A 426 -6.07 -25.79 -9.54
C ALA A 426 -5.47 -26.05 -10.93
N LEU A 427 -5.31 -25.01 -11.76
CA LEU A 427 -4.75 -25.07 -13.11
C LEU A 427 -3.80 -23.88 -13.33
N PRO A 428 -2.73 -23.77 -12.53
CA PRO A 428 -1.84 -22.60 -12.52
C PRO A 428 -1.00 -22.50 -13.80
#